data_AF-A0A2S0VXT7-F1
#
_entry.id   AF-A0A2S0VXT7-F1
#
_cell.length_a   1.000
_cell.length_b   1.000
_cell.length_c   1.000
_cell.angle_alpha   90.00
_cell.angle_beta   90.00
_cell.angle_gamma   90.00
#
_symmetry.space_group_name_H-M   'P 1'
#
loop_
_entity.id
_entity.type
_entity.pdbx_description
1 polymer ?
#
loop_
_entity_poly.entity_id
_entity_poly.type
_entity_poly.pdbx_seq_one_letter_code
_entity_poly.pdbx_strand_id
1 'polypeptide(L)' 'MDVGLEEFIQKENIELIDVDLGNESGMTSQLDLARAYIEINDVDGAITALEKVIAKGDANQRDEATKLLDQLEIDE' A
#
# COMPACT_ATOMS: atom_id res chain seq x y z
N MET A 1 -32.23 18.16 16.27
CA MET A 1 -30.91 17.62 16.63
C MET A 1 -30.15 17.54 15.32
N ASP A 2 -29.67 18.70 14.85
CA ASP A 2 -28.78 18.75 13.69
C ASP A 2 -27.45 18.18 14.13
N VAL A 3 -27.07 17.06 13.52
CA VAL A 3 -25.76 16.45 13.69
C VAL A 3 -24.77 17.24 12.84
N GLY A 4 -24.33 18.37 13.38
CA GLY A 4 -23.34 19.25 12.75
C GLY A 4 -21.99 18.55 12.63
N LEU A 5 -21.78 17.90 11.49
CA LEU A 5 -20.50 17.33 11.08
C LEU A 5 -19.48 18.42 10.71
N GLU A 6 -19.84 19.70 10.77
CA GLU A 6 -18.95 20.81 10.44
C GLU A 6 -17.81 21.03 11.45
N GLU A 7 -17.97 20.58 12.71
CA GLU A 7 -16.96 20.83 13.77
C GLU A 7 -15.90 19.73 13.87
N PHE A 8 -16.15 18.54 13.29
CA PHE A 8 -15.17 17.44 13.30
C PHE A 8 -14.02 17.63 12.30
N ILE A 9 -14.23 18.42 11.24
CA ILE A 9 -13.21 18.61 10.19
C ILE A 9 -12.21 19.73 10.57
N GLN A 10 -12.51 20.57 11.57
CA GLN A 10 -11.72 21.77 11.83
C GLN A 10 -10.52 21.55 12.79
N LYS A 11 -10.25 20.32 13.23
CA LYS A 11 -9.12 20.08 14.15
C LYS A 11 -8.40 18.76 14.00
N GLU A 12 -8.38 18.23 12.79
CA GLU A 12 -7.25 17.42 12.36
C GLU A 12 -6.65 18.23 11.22
N ASN A 13 -5.54 18.93 11.45
CA ASN A 13 -4.28 18.51 10.83
C ASN A 13 -4.24 16.98 10.58
N ILE A 14 -5.16 16.48 9.75
CA ILE A 14 -4.86 15.47 8.77
C ILE A 14 -3.81 16.23 7.95
N GLU A 15 -2.56 16.21 8.44
CA GLU A 15 -1.49 15.79 7.57
C GLU A 15 -2.16 14.69 6.78
N LEU A 16 -2.57 15.03 5.56
CA LEU A 16 -2.45 14.11 4.45
C LEU A 16 -1.15 13.41 4.81
N ILE A 17 -1.25 12.23 5.42
CA ILE A 17 -0.11 11.37 5.61
C ILE A 17 0.18 11.08 4.17
N ASP A 18 0.94 11.99 3.61
CA ASP A 18 1.40 11.97 2.27
C ASP A 18 2.43 10.87 2.43
N VAL A 19 1.93 9.65 2.29
CA VAL A 19 2.68 8.40 2.21
C VAL A 19 3.76 8.52 1.12
N ASP A 20 3.75 9.61 0.34
CA ASP A 20 4.71 10.03 -0.65
C ASP A 20 5.86 10.95 -0.15
N LEU A 21 5.92 11.40 1.12
CA LEU A 21 6.98 12.34 1.57
C LEU A 21 8.35 11.70 1.88
N GLY A 22 8.48 10.39 1.76
CA GLY A 22 9.75 9.69 1.87
C GLY A 22 9.88 8.71 0.73
N ASN A 23 10.75 9.02 -0.23
CA ASN A 23 10.98 8.28 -1.46
C ASN A 23 11.35 6.78 -1.27
N GLU A 24 11.52 6.33 -0.02
CA GLU A 24 11.81 4.95 0.39
C GLU A 24 10.70 4.33 1.26
N SER A 25 9.80 5.12 1.86
CA SER A 25 8.77 4.62 2.79
C SER A 25 7.44 4.30 2.11
N GLY A 26 7.03 5.06 1.09
CA GLY A 26 5.72 4.86 0.44
C GLY A 26 5.56 3.49 -0.22
N MET A 27 6.64 2.94 -0.77
CA MET A 27 6.62 1.61 -1.41
C MET A 27 6.73 0.48 -0.38
N THR A 28 7.36 0.71 0.76
CA THR A 28 7.33 -0.21 1.90
C THR A 28 5.89 -0.40 2.39
N SER A 29 5.10 0.69 2.47
CA SER A 29 3.67 0.59 2.80
C SER A 29 2.86 -0.16 1.73
N GLN A 30 3.24 -0.08 0.46
CA GLN A 30 2.58 -0.86 -0.60
C GLN A 30 2.93 -2.35 -0.55
N LEU A 31 4.14 -2.72 -0.14
CA LEU A 31 4.49 -4.11 0.16
C LEU A 31 3.65 -4.67 1.31
N ASP A 32 3.45 -3.89 2.37
CA ASP A 32 2.60 -4.30 3.49
C ASP A 32 1.13 -4.42 3.07
N LEU A 33 0.65 -3.51 2.22
CA LEU A 33 -0.69 -3.61 1.63
C LEU A 33 -0.86 -4.87 0.78
N ALA A 34 0.14 -5.22 -0.04
CA ALA A 34 0.15 -6.45 -0.81
C ALA A 34 0.04 -7.68 0.11
N ARG A 35 0.80 -7.72 1.20
CA ARG A 35 0.71 -8.81 2.19
C ARG A 35 -0.69 -8.91 2.81
N ALA A 36 -1.31 -7.80 3.16
CA ALA A 36 -2.68 -7.80 3.68
C ALA A 36 -3.69 -8.36 2.66
N TYR A 37 -3.52 -8.05 1.37
CA TYR A 37 -4.34 -8.64 0.30
C TYR A 37 -4.17 -10.16 0.21
N ILE A 38 -2.94 -10.67 0.32
CA ILE A 38 -2.66 -12.12 0.37
C ILE A 38 -3.36 -12.76 1.57
N GLU A 39 -3.31 -12.13 2.74
CA GLU A 39 -3.95 -12.65 3.96
C GLU A 39 -5.47 -12.82 3.81
N ILE A 40 -6.12 -11.96 3.04
CA ILE A 40 -7.56 -12.04 2.75
C ILE A 40 -7.90 -12.87 1.50
N ASN A 41 -6.90 -13.55 0.89
CA ASN A 41 -7.01 -14.31 -0.36
C ASN A 41 -7.42 -13.44 -1.58
N ASP A 42 -7.12 -12.14 -1.54
CA ASP A 42 -7.29 -11.21 -2.66
C ASP A 42 -5.98 -11.14 -3.47
N VAL A 43 -5.72 -12.17 -4.27
CA VAL A 43 -4.48 -12.26 -5.05
C VAL A 43 -4.41 -11.15 -6.11
N ASP A 44 -5.53 -10.79 -6.73
CA ASP A 44 -5.60 -9.70 -7.71
C ASP A 44 -5.17 -8.35 -7.12
N GLY A 45 -5.65 -8.05 -5.90
CA GLY A 45 -5.26 -6.86 -5.14
C GLY A 45 -3.77 -6.86 -4.79
N ALA A 46 -3.26 -8.02 -4.36
CA ALA A 46 -1.85 -8.20 -4.02
C ALA A 46 -0.94 -7.97 -5.24
N ILE A 47 -1.26 -8.59 -6.38
CA ILE A 47 -0.52 -8.43 -7.65
C ILE A 47 -0.46 -6.95 -8.03
N THR A 48 -1.61 -6.26 -8.04
CA THR A 48 -1.68 -4.84 -8.41
C THR A 48 -0.83 -3.95 -7.51
N ALA A 49 -0.76 -4.25 -6.21
CA ALA A 49 0.09 -3.53 -5.26
C ALA A 49 1.58 -3.81 -5.50
N LEU A 50 1.95 -5.08 -5.72
CA LEU A 50 3.33 -5.49 -6.00
C LEU A 50 3.85 -4.89 -7.32
N GLU A 51 3.03 -4.88 -8.38
CA GLU A 51 3.41 -4.26 -9.66
C GLU A 51 3.72 -2.77 -9.53
N LYS A 52 2.99 -2.04 -8.67
CA LYS A 52 3.28 -0.63 -8.39
C LYS A 52 4.61 -0.45 -7.67
N VAL A 53 4.91 -1.32 -6.71
CA VAL A 53 6.21 -1.35 -6.02
C VAL A 53 7.33 -1.67 -7.02
N ILE A 54 7.12 -2.62 -7.93
CA ILE A 54 8.09 -2.94 -8.99
C ILE A 54 8.25 -1.75 -9.92
N ALA A 55 7.19 -1.02 -10.25
CA ALA A 55 7.26 0.10 -11.18
C ALA A 55 7.95 1.34 -10.57
N LYS A 56 7.67 1.66 -9.31
CA LYS A 56 8.04 2.94 -8.67
C LYS A 56 9.05 2.82 -7.53
N GLY A 57 9.26 1.63 -6.97
CA GLY A 57 10.19 1.40 -5.87
C GLY A 57 11.64 1.27 -6.28
N ASP A 58 12.52 1.29 -5.28
CA ASP A 58 13.96 1.13 -5.44
C ASP A 58 14.36 -0.33 -5.68
N ALA A 59 15.62 -0.56 -6.06
CA ALA A 59 16.14 -1.90 -6.37
C ALA A 59 15.80 -2.96 -5.29
N ASN A 60 15.91 -2.62 -4.01
CA ASN A 60 15.57 -3.52 -2.91
C ASN A 60 14.07 -3.84 -2.84
N GLN A 61 13.22 -2.83 -3.01
CA GLN A 61 11.76 -2.97 -2.93
C GLN A 61 11.21 -3.72 -4.13
N ARG A 62 11.76 -3.45 -5.32
CA ARG A 62 11.45 -4.18 -6.54
C ARG A 62 11.79 -5.66 -6.38
N ASP A 63 12.96 -5.97 -5.84
CA ASP A 63 13.39 -7.36 -5.61
C ASP A 63 12.50 -8.08 -4.59
N GLU A 64 12.10 -7.42 -3.49
CA GLU A 64 11.09 -7.93 -2.55
C GLU A 64 9.74 -8.17 -3.22
N ALA A 65 9.25 -7.19 -3.99
CA ALA A 65 7.96 -7.27 -4.64
C ALA A 65 7.91 -8.36 -5.72
N THR A 66 8.98 -8.51 -6.51
CA THR A 66 9.10 -9.58 -7.50
C THR A 66 9.12 -10.96 -6.84
N LYS A 67 9.83 -11.13 -5.71
CA LYS A 67 9.82 -12.41 -4.97
C LYS A 67 8.44 -12.77 -4.44
N LEU A 68 7.72 -11.79 -3.89
CA LEU A 68 6.35 -11.98 -3.43
C LEU A 68 5.40 -12.31 -4.59
N LEU A 69 5.55 -11.63 -5.73
CA LEU A 69 4.74 -11.88 -6.92
C LEU A 69 4.96 -13.30 -7.46
N ASP A 70 6.22 -13.72 -7.58
CA ASP A 70 6.60 -15.05 -8.05
C ASP A 70 6.05 -16.15 -7.11
N GLN A 71 6.06 -15.91 -5.79
CA GLN A 71 5.43 -16.82 -4.83
C GLN A 71 3.92 -16.95 -5.03
N LEU A 72 3.23 -15.86 -5.37
CA LEU A 72 1.79 -15.88 -5.63
C LEU A 72 1.44 -16.58 -6.94
N GLU A 73 2.25 -16.41 -7.98
CA GLU A 73 2.04 -17.07 -9.27
C GLU A 73 2.35 -18.58 -9.22
N ILE A 74 3.20 -19.03 -8.29
CA ILE A 74 3.55 -20.45 -8.12
C ILE A 74 2.50 -21.24 -7.32
N ASP A 75 1.73 -20.59 -6.46
CA ASP A 75 0.71 -21.23 -5.62
C ASP A 75 -0.63 -21.52 -6.37
N GLU A 76 -0.74 -21.14 -7.65
CA GLU A 76 -1.89 -21.40 -8.55
C GLU A 76 -1.76 -22.74 -9.32
#